data_AF-A0A4X2K6G2-F1
#
_entry.id   AF-A0A4X2K6G2-F1
#
_cell.length_a   1.000
_cell.length_b   1.000
_cell.length_c   1.000
_cell.angle_alpha   90.00
_cell.angle_beta   90.00
_cell.angle_gamma   90.00
#
_symmetry.space_group_name_H-M   'P 1'
#
loop_
_entity.id
_entity.type
_entity.pdbx_description
1 polymer ?
#
loop_
_entity_poly.entity_id
_entity_poly.type
_entity_poly.pdbx_seq_one_letter_code
_entity_poly.pdbx_strand_id
1 'polypeptide(L)'
;MMAFPGVSHLDSIPLPGQGLPLIQVDSVQRWMEDLKLMTDCECMCILQSKPISLEDDTQSELIPSSQHGPCDHLQLLLKRAWIISTELGRIGQKLDRERWGRVHSLSVRLTCHARSMINEYSIFSRGTSEEMEQFQKLLMEKCSELTAVTERCLHIDDEQVLKSMKPCVNETLSAVGRYFSQLLELALTQEVQVLVRKIDTSDNLYTAESTTGNLFSLTQEGAPLCRIIAKEGGVVALFKICRQDCFRCLYPQTLRTLASICCVEEGIHQLEKVDGILCLADILTDSSHSEATRAEAAAVVAQITSPHLPVTQHLSSFLESMEEIVTALIKLCQEASSGEVFLLASAALANITFFDTMACEMLLQLNAMRILLEACADKQRVDTPYTRDQIVTILANMSVLEQCASDIIQEDGMYFLCLTMARMRGRDWWASGLWAEGREGRDTCVKPSLSGMRAGPREVSGEPGLKRSQSLKELVSFVILCILL
;
A
#
# COMPACT_ATOMS: atom_id res chain seq x y z
N MET A 1 33.04 29.16 -17.09
CA MET A 1 34.06 30.12 -17.54
C MET A 1 34.96 30.42 -16.36
N MET A 2 36.22 29.99 -16.44
CA MET A 2 37.44 30.32 -15.66
C MET A 2 38.22 29.02 -15.45
N ALA A 3 39.21 28.86 -16.32
CA ALA A 3 40.13 27.73 -16.42
C ALA A 3 41.31 27.96 -15.46
N PHE A 4 41.84 26.86 -14.90
CA PHE A 4 43.19 26.85 -14.33
C PHE A 4 44.14 26.08 -15.25
N PRO A 5 45.40 26.52 -15.39
CA PRO A 5 46.28 26.08 -16.47
C PRO A 5 47.02 24.79 -16.11
N GLY A 6 47.28 23.99 -17.14
CA GLY A 6 48.06 22.76 -17.06
C GLY A 6 49.53 23.02 -16.72
N VAL A 7 50.13 22.03 -16.07
CA VAL A 7 51.58 21.87 -16.00
C VAL A 7 51.93 20.55 -16.68
N SER A 8 52.60 20.74 -17.80
CA SER A 8 53.26 19.78 -18.68
C SER A 8 54.21 18.83 -17.94
N HIS A 9 53.95 17.53 -18.02
CA HIS A 9 54.98 16.51 -17.85
C HIS A 9 55.68 16.31 -19.20
N LEU A 10 56.86 16.91 -19.36
CA LEU A 10 57.83 16.54 -20.38
C LEU A 10 58.96 15.75 -19.72
N ASP A 11 59.34 14.68 -20.41
CA ASP A 11 60.37 13.72 -20.05
C ASP A 11 61.70 14.37 -19.66
N SER A 12 62.34 13.83 -18.62
CA SER A 12 63.77 13.99 -18.38
C SER A 12 64.31 12.71 -17.76
N ILE A 13 65.04 11.96 -18.58
CA ILE A 13 65.76 10.73 -18.24
C ILE A 13 66.85 11.03 -17.20
N PRO A 14 66.99 10.27 -16.11
CA PRO A 14 68.20 10.31 -15.30
C PRO A 14 69.20 9.24 -15.77
N LEU A 15 70.40 9.70 -16.16
CA LEU A 15 71.60 8.87 -16.28
C LEU A 15 72.09 8.41 -14.89
N PRO A 16 72.77 7.26 -14.79
CA PRO A 16 73.01 6.58 -13.53
C PRO A 16 74.24 7.12 -12.80
N GLY A 17 74.12 7.25 -11.47
CA GLY A 17 75.26 7.26 -10.58
C GLY A 17 75.63 8.60 -9.97
N GLN A 18 74.75 9.19 -9.17
CA GLN A 18 75.16 9.98 -7.99
C GLN A 18 74.16 9.71 -6.87
N GLY A 19 74.66 9.17 -5.75
CA GLY A 19 73.85 8.83 -4.59
C GLY A 19 73.15 10.07 -4.04
N LEU A 20 71.82 10.09 -4.14
CA LEU A 20 70.98 11.07 -3.47
C LEU A 20 71.07 10.83 -1.95
N PRO A 21 71.23 11.89 -1.14
CA PRO A 21 71.21 11.75 0.30
C PRO A 21 69.83 11.22 0.66
N LEU A 22 69.81 10.12 1.43
CA LEU A 22 68.61 9.60 2.04
C LEU A 22 68.05 10.73 2.91
N ILE A 23 67.10 11.51 2.40
CA ILE A 23 66.37 12.48 3.20
C ILE A 23 65.49 11.62 4.11
N GLN A 24 66.09 11.21 5.22
CA GLN A 24 65.43 10.57 6.33
C GLN A 24 64.61 11.65 7.02
N VAL A 25 63.54 12.11 6.37
CA VAL A 25 62.50 12.84 7.09
C VAL A 25 61.87 11.81 7.98
N ASP A 26 62.02 12.00 9.29
CA ASP A 26 61.36 11.17 10.28
C ASP A 26 59.86 11.15 9.96
N SER A 27 59.32 9.96 9.71
CA SER A 27 57.90 9.77 9.40
C SER A 27 57.00 10.36 10.48
N VAL A 28 57.48 10.40 11.73
CA VAL A 28 56.78 11.04 12.84
C VAL A 28 56.78 12.57 12.67
N GLN A 29 57.90 13.15 12.24
CA GLN A 29 58.00 14.58 12.01
C GLN A 29 57.13 15.04 10.83
N ARG A 30 57.05 14.24 9.76
CA ARG A 30 56.15 14.48 8.62
C ARG A 30 54.67 14.45 9.05
N TRP A 31 54.29 13.42 9.82
CA TRP A 31 52.93 13.29 10.36
C TRP A 31 52.57 14.44 11.32
N MET A 32 53.52 14.89 12.14
CA MET A 32 53.34 16.06 13.01
C MET A 32 53.20 17.38 12.22
N GLU A 33 53.85 17.51 11.05
CA GLU A 33 53.67 18.67 10.17
C GLU A 33 52.27 18.68 9.54
N ASP A 34 51.78 17.53 9.08
CA ASP A 34 50.45 17.39 8.49
C ASP A 34 49.35 17.63 9.55
N LEU A 35 49.53 17.12 10.77
CA LEU A 35 48.60 17.32 11.89
C LEU A 35 48.41 18.78 12.30
N LYS A 36 49.37 19.67 12.05
CA LYS A 36 49.24 21.11 12.41
C LYS A 36 48.07 21.79 11.70
N LEU A 37 47.68 21.29 10.53
CA LEU A 37 46.61 21.85 9.71
C LEU A 37 45.37 20.94 9.66
N MET A 38 45.47 19.73 10.20
CA MET A 38 44.34 18.82 10.34
C MET A 38 43.56 19.15 11.61
N THR A 39 42.49 19.90 11.44
CA THR A 39 41.48 20.11 12.48
C THR A 39 40.16 19.56 11.98
N ASP A 40 39.45 18.79 12.80
CA ASP A 40 38.08 18.42 12.50
C ASP A 40 37.23 19.68 12.49
N CYS A 41 36.74 20.07 11.31
CA CYS A 41 35.89 21.24 11.17
C CYS A 41 34.51 20.93 11.76
N GLU A 42 34.07 21.70 12.76
CA GLU A 42 32.66 21.71 13.16
C GLU A 42 31.80 22.25 11.99
N CYS A 43 30.53 21.85 11.91
CA CYS A 43 29.63 22.33 10.87
C CYS A 43 29.36 23.84 11.06
N MET A 44 30.05 24.68 10.29
CA MET A 44 29.95 26.16 10.36
C MET A 44 28.74 26.72 9.60
N CYS A 45 27.86 25.86 9.07
CA CYS A 45 26.70 26.28 8.29
C CYS A 45 25.55 26.71 9.22
N ILE A 46 25.47 27.99 9.54
CA ILE A 46 24.33 28.57 10.26
C ILE A 46 23.31 29.07 9.24
N LEU A 47 22.55 28.15 8.64
CA LEU A 47 21.41 28.51 7.80
C LEU A 47 20.22 28.84 8.69
N GLN A 48 19.77 30.10 8.64
CA GLN A 48 18.52 30.52 9.26
C GLN A 48 17.40 30.38 8.24
N SER A 49 16.48 29.44 8.46
CA SER A 49 15.23 29.39 7.70
C SER A 49 14.22 30.35 8.33
N LYS A 50 13.65 31.25 7.52
CA LYS A 50 12.41 31.94 7.89
C LYS A 50 11.25 31.06 7.42
N PRO A 51 10.37 30.60 8.33
CA PRO A 51 9.20 29.84 7.92
C PRO A 51 8.32 30.73 7.05
N ILE A 52 7.99 30.28 5.85
CA ILE A 52 6.99 30.92 4.98
C ILE A 52 5.63 30.46 5.50
N SER A 53 5.12 31.12 6.54
CA SER A 53 3.70 31.00 6.88
C SER A 53 2.92 31.80 5.84
N LEU A 54 1.80 31.26 5.34
CA LEU A 54 0.85 32.04 4.54
C LEU A 54 0.40 33.24 5.37
N GLU A 55 1.00 34.41 5.12
CA GLU A 55 0.53 35.70 5.61
C GLU A 55 -0.68 36.11 4.79
N ASP A 56 -1.80 35.41 4.96
CA ASP A 56 -3.11 35.94 4.56
C ASP A 56 -3.92 36.21 5.84
N ASP A 57 -4.37 37.46 5.93
CA ASP A 57 -5.21 38.08 6.95
C ASP A 57 -4.51 38.79 8.14
N THR A 58 -3.83 39.88 7.79
CA THR A 58 -3.70 41.06 8.66
C THR A 58 -5.09 41.64 8.98
N GLN A 59 -5.85 41.06 9.92
CA GLN A 59 -6.92 41.71 10.71
C GLN A 59 -7.63 40.75 11.69
N SER A 60 -6.90 39.98 12.50
CA SER A 60 -7.49 39.39 13.71
C SER A 60 -6.50 39.43 14.87
N GLU A 61 -6.88 40.20 15.88
CA GLU A 61 -6.10 40.48 17.07
C GLU A 61 -5.90 39.23 17.94
N LEU A 62 -4.65 39.03 18.38
CA LEU A 62 -4.28 38.55 19.72
C LEU A 62 -4.78 37.17 20.20
N ILE A 63 -4.41 36.07 19.54
CA ILE A 63 -4.03 34.79 20.23
C ILE A 63 -2.98 34.03 19.40
N PRO A 64 -1.80 33.66 19.95
CA PRO A 64 -0.84 32.80 19.26
C PRO A 64 -1.25 31.31 19.40
N SER A 65 -2.28 30.90 18.67
CA SER A 65 -2.64 29.48 18.47
C SER A 65 -3.65 29.47 17.31
N SER A 66 -3.29 29.17 16.06
CA SER A 66 -2.83 27.87 15.56
C SER A 66 -2.35 28.03 14.11
N GLN A 67 -1.09 27.68 13.86
CA GLN A 67 -0.37 27.87 12.60
C GLN A 67 -0.48 26.65 11.66
N HIS A 68 -1.62 25.98 11.60
CA HIS A 68 -1.71 24.64 11.00
C HIS A 68 -2.65 24.63 9.78
N GLY A 69 -2.15 24.09 8.67
CA GLY A 69 -2.96 23.90 7.47
C GLY A 69 -4.03 22.83 7.68
N PRO A 70 -5.02 22.70 6.78
CA PRO A 70 -6.06 21.67 6.88
C PRO A 70 -5.51 20.23 7.03
N CYS A 71 -4.35 19.94 6.43
CA CYS A 71 -3.68 18.64 6.57
C CYS A 71 -3.16 18.39 7.99
N ASP A 72 -2.64 19.43 8.65
CA ASP A 72 -2.10 19.33 10.00
C ASP A 72 -3.22 19.08 11.04
N HIS A 73 -4.41 19.61 10.81
CA HIS A 73 -5.59 19.35 11.66
C HIS A 73 -6.03 17.89 11.60
N LEU A 74 -6.04 17.32 10.40
CA LEU A 74 -6.41 15.92 10.18
C LEU A 74 -5.40 14.96 10.82
N GLN A 75 -4.10 15.23 10.65
CA GLN A 75 -3.05 14.46 11.32
C GLN A 75 -3.14 14.57 12.84
N LEU A 76 -3.45 15.76 13.36
CA LEU A 76 -3.67 15.94 14.80
C LEU A 76 -4.87 15.11 15.29
N LEU A 77 -5.99 15.12 14.56
CA LEU A 77 -7.17 14.32 14.89
C LEU A 77 -6.84 12.81 14.91
N LEU A 78 -6.17 12.30 13.87
CA LEU A 78 -5.76 10.89 13.80
C LEU A 78 -4.82 10.51 14.95
N LYS A 79 -3.85 11.38 15.28
CA LYS A 79 -2.95 11.18 16.41
C LYS A 79 -3.70 11.15 17.75
N ARG A 80 -4.67 12.05 17.96
CA ARG A 80 -5.52 12.05 19.15
C ARG A 80 -6.36 10.79 19.23
N ALA A 81 -6.92 10.37 18.10
CA ALA A 81 -7.71 9.16 18.01
C ALA A 81 -6.91 7.92 18.40
N TRP A 82 -5.68 7.79 17.89
CA TRP A 82 -4.78 6.69 18.23
C TRP A 82 -4.47 6.63 19.74
N ILE A 83 -4.21 7.79 20.37
CA ILE A 83 -3.96 7.86 21.82
C ILE A 83 -5.17 7.35 22.60
N ILE A 84 -6.37 7.82 22.26
CA ILE A 84 -7.61 7.44 22.95
C ILE A 84 -7.90 5.95 22.77
N SER A 85 -7.83 5.43 21.55
CA SER A 85 -7.99 3.99 21.26
C SER A 85 -7.00 3.12 22.03
N THR A 86 -5.74 3.56 22.12
CA THR A 86 -4.70 2.85 22.88
C THR A 86 -5.00 2.83 24.38
N GLU A 87 -5.48 3.95 24.94
CA GLU A 87 -5.86 4.03 26.35
C GLU A 87 -7.11 3.18 26.65
N LEU A 88 -8.12 3.17 25.77
CA LEU A 88 -9.29 2.28 25.88
C LEU A 88 -8.87 0.80 25.95
N GLY A 89 -8.00 0.37 25.03
CA GLY A 89 -7.47 -1.01 25.03
C GLY A 89 -6.66 -1.33 26.29
N ARG A 90 -5.87 -0.37 26.79
CA ARG A 90 -5.13 -0.53 28.05
C ARG A 90 -6.06 -0.68 29.25
N ILE A 91 -7.15 0.10 29.33
CA ILE A 91 -8.13 -0.01 30.42
C ILE A 91 -8.76 -1.40 30.41
N GLY A 92 -9.21 -1.88 29.24
CA GLY A 92 -9.75 -3.24 29.09
C GLY A 92 -8.78 -4.31 29.57
N GLN A 93 -7.52 -4.27 29.12
CA GLN A 93 -6.49 -5.21 29.56
C GLN A 93 -6.23 -5.16 31.09
N LYS A 94 -6.26 -3.97 31.71
CA LYS A 94 -6.08 -3.85 33.17
C LYS A 94 -7.31 -4.31 33.94
N LEU A 95 -8.50 -4.09 33.39
CA LEU A 95 -9.76 -4.58 33.95
C LEU A 95 -9.82 -6.11 33.93
N ASP A 96 -9.33 -6.74 32.86
CA ASP A 96 -9.25 -8.20 32.78
C ASP A 96 -8.35 -8.82 33.83
N ARG A 97 -7.26 -8.12 34.17
CA ARG A 97 -6.31 -8.50 35.21
C ARG A 97 -6.69 -7.99 36.60
N GLU A 98 -7.90 -7.46 36.77
CA GLU A 98 -8.45 -6.96 38.04
C GLU A 98 -7.53 -5.91 38.71
N ARG A 99 -6.83 -5.10 37.92
CA ARG A 99 -5.91 -4.05 38.42
C ARG A 99 -6.63 -2.72 38.61
N TRP A 100 -7.59 -2.68 39.52
CA TRP A 100 -8.54 -1.58 39.72
C TRP A 100 -7.92 -0.19 39.90
N GLY A 101 -6.83 -0.07 40.68
CA GLY A 101 -6.07 1.19 40.80
C GLY A 101 -5.54 1.72 39.46
N ARG A 102 -5.07 0.81 38.60
CA ARG A 102 -4.62 1.18 37.25
C ARG A 102 -5.80 1.49 36.33
N VAL A 103 -6.87 0.72 36.39
CA VAL A 103 -8.12 0.97 35.64
C VAL A 103 -8.60 2.40 35.91
N HIS A 104 -8.75 2.79 37.18
CA HIS A 104 -9.17 4.16 37.52
C HIS A 104 -8.20 5.23 37.01
N SER A 105 -6.89 5.07 37.24
CA SER A 105 -5.90 6.05 36.77
C SER A 105 -5.91 6.25 35.24
N LEU A 106 -6.19 5.19 34.49
CA LEU A 106 -6.29 5.23 33.03
C LEU A 106 -7.64 5.84 32.59
N SER A 107 -8.75 5.57 33.29
CA SER A 107 -10.05 6.19 33.03
C SER A 107 -10.03 7.72 33.20
N VAL A 108 -9.34 8.23 34.23
CA VAL A 108 -9.14 9.68 34.42
C VAL A 108 -8.35 10.27 33.25
N ARG A 109 -7.23 9.62 32.87
CA ARG A 109 -6.40 10.06 31.72
C ARG A 109 -7.18 10.04 30.40
N LEU A 110 -7.96 8.99 30.16
CA LEU A 110 -8.85 8.88 29.00
C LEU A 110 -9.83 10.05 28.93
N THR A 111 -10.46 10.41 30.05
CA THR A 111 -11.38 11.54 30.14
C THR A 111 -10.70 12.86 29.77
N CYS A 112 -9.46 13.07 30.21
CA CYS A 112 -8.66 14.23 29.83
C CYS A 112 -8.33 14.24 28.33
N HIS A 113 -7.93 13.09 27.76
CA HIS A 113 -7.62 12.98 26.34
C HIS A 113 -8.86 13.22 25.45
N ALA A 114 -10.01 12.65 25.81
CA ALA A 114 -11.27 12.87 25.10
C ALA A 114 -11.67 14.36 25.12
N ARG A 115 -11.61 15.01 26.29
CA ARG A 115 -11.89 16.44 26.42
C ARG A 115 -10.94 17.30 25.58
N SER A 116 -9.64 16.99 25.61
CA SER A 116 -8.63 17.71 24.81
C SER A 116 -8.92 17.61 23.32
N MET A 117 -9.24 16.40 22.84
CA MET A 117 -9.56 16.17 21.43
C MET A 117 -10.82 16.94 21.01
N ILE A 118 -11.89 16.89 21.81
CA ILE A 118 -13.13 17.63 21.52
C ILE A 118 -12.85 19.13 21.44
N ASN A 119 -12.12 19.68 22.41
CA ASN A 119 -11.80 21.10 22.45
C ASN A 119 -10.94 21.53 21.25
N GLU A 120 -9.87 20.79 20.96
CA GLU A 120 -9.01 21.05 19.79
C GLU A 120 -9.80 21.00 18.48
N TYR A 121 -10.61 19.95 18.27
CA TYR A 121 -11.42 19.84 17.07
C TYR A 121 -12.45 20.97 16.95
N SER A 122 -13.09 21.37 18.05
CA SER A 122 -14.06 22.48 18.07
C SER A 122 -13.45 23.84 17.72
N ILE A 123 -12.16 24.05 17.99
CA ILE A 123 -11.47 25.31 17.65
C ILE A 123 -11.24 25.40 16.14
N PHE A 124 -10.93 24.29 15.48
CA PHE A 124 -10.58 24.27 14.06
C PHE A 124 -11.79 24.06 13.14
N SER A 125 -12.84 23.39 13.61
CA SER A 125 -14.03 23.10 12.81
C SER A 125 -14.96 24.32 12.75
N ARG A 126 -15.14 24.90 11.56
CA ARG A 126 -16.03 26.06 11.30
C ARG A 126 -17.52 25.66 11.17
N GLY A 127 -17.99 24.78 12.04
CA GLY A 127 -19.39 24.36 12.10
C GLY A 127 -19.54 22.94 12.62
N THR A 128 -20.00 22.80 13.86
CA THR A 128 -20.40 21.52 14.44
C THR A 128 -21.83 21.19 14.03
N SER A 129 -22.05 19.97 13.52
CA SER A 129 -23.41 19.44 13.34
C SER A 129 -24.05 19.20 14.72
N GLU A 130 -25.37 19.34 14.84
CA GLU A 130 -26.12 19.01 16.06
C GLU A 130 -25.82 17.56 16.53
N GLU A 131 -25.66 16.64 15.57
CA GLU A 131 -25.28 15.25 15.83
C GLU A 131 -23.88 15.14 16.46
N MET A 132 -22.93 15.95 15.99
CA MET A 132 -21.57 16.01 16.53
C MET A 132 -21.60 16.46 17.99
N GLU A 133 -22.35 17.53 18.30
CA GLU A 133 -22.50 18.03 19.66
C GLU A 133 -23.17 17.01 20.59
N GLN A 134 -24.16 16.27 20.08
CA GLN A 134 -24.79 15.19 20.81
C GLN A 134 -23.79 14.10 21.19
N PHE A 135 -22.95 13.63 20.26
CA PHE A 135 -21.95 12.61 20.54
C PHE A 135 -20.82 13.12 21.43
N GLN A 136 -20.41 14.39 21.31
CA GLN A 136 -19.47 15.01 22.25
C GLN A 136 -20.00 14.96 23.68
N LYS A 137 -21.27 15.33 23.87
CA LYS A 137 -21.93 15.30 25.18
C LYS A 137 -22.02 13.87 25.73
N LEU A 138 -22.51 12.92 24.93
CA LEU A 138 -22.64 11.51 25.34
C LEU A 138 -21.30 10.88 25.69
N LEU A 139 -20.25 11.17 24.91
CA LEU A 139 -18.89 10.72 25.21
C LEU A 139 -18.39 11.25 26.55
N MET A 140 -18.59 12.55 26.82
CA MET A 140 -18.16 13.18 28.07
C MET A 140 -18.95 12.68 29.28
N GLU A 141 -20.26 12.45 29.13
CA GLU A 141 -21.11 11.84 30.16
C GLU A 141 -20.61 10.43 30.51
N LYS A 142 -20.34 9.58 29.52
CA LYS A 142 -19.83 8.22 29.76
C LYS A 142 -18.40 8.18 30.29
N CYS A 143 -17.53 9.11 29.88
CA CYS A 143 -16.19 9.24 30.48
C CYS A 143 -16.28 9.59 31.97
N SER A 144 -17.19 10.49 32.34
CA SER A 144 -17.45 10.86 33.73
C SER A 144 -18.01 9.69 34.53
N GLU A 145 -18.98 8.96 33.97
CA GLU A 145 -19.57 7.76 34.58
C GLU A 145 -18.51 6.68 34.81
N LEU A 146 -17.65 6.42 33.83
CA LEU A 146 -16.55 5.45 33.94
C LEU A 146 -15.58 5.85 35.05
N THR A 147 -15.24 7.13 35.13
CA THR A 147 -14.36 7.65 36.20
C THR A 147 -14.99 7.44 37.57
N ALA A 148 -16.27 7.79 37.74
CA ALA A 148 -16.98 7.64 39.00
C ALA A 148 -17.18 6.16 39.40
N VAL A 149 -17.52 5.28 38.46
CA VAL A 149 -17.65 3.83 38.70
C VAL A 149 -16.31 3.25 39.16
N THR A 150 -15.22 3.60 38.46
CA THR A 150 -13.88 3.06 38.78
C THR A 150 -13.30 3.64 40.07
N GLU A 151 -13.65 4.87 40.43
CA GLU A 151 -13.31 5.48 41.73
C GLU A 151 -13.98 4.72 42.88
N ARG A 152 -15.29 4.43 42.77
CA ARG A 152 -16.02 3.63 43.78
C ARG A 152 -15.36 2.27 43.99
N CYS A 153 -14.87 1.64 42.93
CA CYS A 153 -14.17 0.36 43.01
C CYS A 153 -12.88 0.41 43.84
N LEU A 154 -12.25 1.58 44.03
CA LEU A 154 -11.06 1.73 44.87
C LEU A 154 -11.38 1.65 46.37
N HIS A 155 -12.63 1.90 46.74
CA HIS A 155 -13.09 1.94 48.13
C HIS A 155 -13.80 0.65 48.57
N ILE A 156 -13.86 -0.36 47.70
CA ILE A 156 -14.47 -1.66 47.99
C ILE A 156 -13.36 -2.62 48.42
N ASP A 157 -13.40 -3.05 49.68
CA ASP A 157 -12.46 -4.05 50.21
C ASP A 157 -12.88 -5.51 49.89
N ASP A 158 -14.15 -5.73 49.59
CA ASP A 158 -14.68 -7.06 49.28
C ASP A 158 -14.42 -7.46 47.81
N GLU A 159 -13.55 -8.47 47.64
CA GLU A 159 -13.14 -8.98 46.32
C GLU A 159 -14.31 -9.59 45.51
N GLN A 160 -15.30 -10.20 46.16
CA GLN A 160 -16.49 -10.76 45.48
C GLN A 160 -17.37 -9.63 44.95
N VAL A 161 -17.58 -8.58 45.74
CA VAL A 161 -18.31 -7.38 45.30
C VAL A 161 -17.56 -6.71 44.16
N LEU A 162 -16.25 -6.59 44.24
CA LEU A 162 -15.42 -5.98 43.20
C LEU A 162 -15.46 -6.76 41.87
N LYS A 163 -15.43 -8.10 41.94
CA LYS A 163 -15.64 -8.96 40.77
C LYS A 163 -17.02 -8.78 40.15
N SER A 164 -18.06 -8.60 40.98
CA SER A 164 -19.42 -8.32 40.50
C SER A 164 -19.54 -6.96 39.79
N MET A 165 -18.63 -6.01 40.05
CA MET A 165 -18.60 -4.70 39.38
C MET A 165 -17.96 -4.75 37.98
N LYS A 166 -17.15 -5.78 37.68
CA LYS A 166 -16.42 -5.89 36.40
C LYS A 166 -17.31 -5.79 35.17
N PRO A 167 -18.48 -6.46 35.08
CA PRO A 167 -19.38 -6.31 33.94
C PRO A 167 -19.88 -4.88 33.75
N CYS A 168 -20.24 -4.19 34.85
CA CYS A 168 -20.69 -2.80 34.81
C CYS A 168 -19.59 -1.87 34.28
N VAL A 169 -18.36 -2.00 34.78
CA VAL A 169 -17.22 -1.20 34.30
C VAL A 169 -16.94 -1.47 32.83
N ASN A 170 -17.02 -2.74 32.41
CA ASN A 170 -16.79 -3.14 31.03
C ASN A 170 -17.88 -2.60 30.08
N GLU A 171 -19.13 -2.58 30.52
CA GLU A 171 -20.25 -2.00 29.77
C GLU A 171 -20.07 -0.49 29.60
N THR A 172 -19.74 0.25 30.66
CA THR A 172 -19.46 1.69 30.57
C THR A 172 -18.24 1.96 29.68
N LEU A 173 -17.16 1.19 29.81
CA LEU A 173 -15.98 1.30 28.95
C LEU A 173 -16.31 1.08 27.47
N SER A 174 -17.13 0.06 27.18
CA SER A 174 -17.60 -0.25 25.83
C SER A 174 -18.47 0.87 25.28
N ALA A 175 -19.29 1.50 26.13
CA ALA A 175 -20.08 2.67 25.75
C ALA A 175 -19.20 3.89 25.42
N VAL A 176 -18.15 4.16 26.20
CA VAL A 176 -17.15 5.20 25.88
C VAL A 176 -16.52 4.91 24.53
N GLY A 177 -16.06 3.68 24.29
CA GLY A 177 -15.48 3.28 23.01
C GLY A 177 -16.43 3.52 21.83
N ARG A 178 -17.70 3.13 21.97
CA ARG A 178 -18.73 3.32 20.93
C ARG A 178 -18.96 4.79 20.59
N TYR A 179 -19.21 5.64 21.59
CA TYR A 179 -19.46 7.06 21.35
C TYR A 179 -18.22 7.78 20.82
N PHE A 180 -17.03 7.38 21.27
CA PHE A 180 -15.78 7.89 20.72
C PHE A 180 -15.62 7.52 19.24
N SER A 181 -15.86 6.27 18.86
CA SER A 181 -15.78 5.83 17.46
C SER A 181 -16.77 6.58 16.58
N GLN A 182 -18.02 6.76 17.03
CA GLN A 182 -19.05 7.51 16.30
C GLN A 182 -18.65 8.98 16.11
N LEU A 183 -18.16 9.63 17.17
CA LEU A 183 -17.69 11.00 17.11
C LEU A 183 -16.51 11.15 16.13
N LEU A 184 -15.57 10.21 16.17
CA LEU A 184 -14.40 10.19 15.30
C LEU A 184 -14.80 10.00 13.83
N GLU A 185 -15.74 9.10 13.55
CA GLU A 185 -16.25 8.86 12.20
C GLU A 185 -16.91 10.11 11.61
N LEU A 186 -17.72 10.82 12.39
CA LEU A 186 -18.33 12.09 11.98
C LEU A 186 -17.29 13.17 11.69
N ALA A 187 -16.28 13.32 12.56
CA ALA A 187 -15.19 14.26 12.37
C ALA A 187 -14.41 13.98 11.07
N LEU A 188 -14.01 12.72 10.87
CA LEU A 188 -13.29 12.30 9.68
C LEU A 188 -14.12 12.47 8.41
N THR A 189 -15.42 12.19 8.47
CA THR A 189 -16.36 12.41 7.37
C THR A 189 -16.39 13.88 6.97
N GLN A 190 -16.50 14.79 7.94
CA GLN A 190 -16.50 16.23 7.67
C GLN A 190 -15.19 16.71 7.04
N GLU A 191 -14.03 16.21 7.51
CA GLU A 191 -12.73 16.56 6.94
C GLU A 191 -12.58 16.03 5.51
N VAL A 192 -12.98 14.78 5.26
CA VAL A 192 -12.98 14.19 3.91
C VAL A 192 -13.89 14.99 2.97
N GLN A 193 -15.10 15.37 3.40
CA GLN A 193 -15.99 16.23 2.61
C GLN A 193 -15.37 17.58 2.26
N VAL A 194 -14.54 18.15 3.12
CA VAL A 194 -13.81 19.39 2.81
C VAL A 194 -12.75 19.13 1.74
N LEU A 195 -12.00 18.03 1.82
CA LEU A 195 -11.00 17.65 0.82
C LEU A 195 -11.64 17.35 -0.55
N VAL A 196 -12.71 16.56 -0.58
CA VAL A 196 -13.43 16.23 -1.81
C VAL A 196 -13.98 17.50 -2.47
N ARG A 197 -14.65 18.38 -1.72
CA ARG A 197 -15.14 19.67 -2.24
C ARG A 197 -14.03 20.56 -2.79
N LYS A 198 -12.83 20.54 -2.19
CA LYS A 198 -11.67 21.28 -2.71
C LYS A 198 -11.23 20.75 -4.07
N ILE A 199 -11.22 19.43 -4.29
CA ILE A 199 -10.94 18.87 -5.62
C ILE A 199 -12.04 19.25 -6.61
N ASP A 200 -13.31 19.17 -6.19
CA ASP A 200 -14.43 19.47 -7.08
C ASP A 200 -14.51 20.94 -7.51
N THR A 201 -14.02 21.87 -6.70
CA THR A 201 -14.11 23.32 -6.95
C THR A 201 -12.82 23.96 -7.43
N SER A 202 -11.69 23.26 -7.33
CA SER A 202 -10.38 23.81 -7.70
C SER A 202 -10.02 23.54 -9.15
N ASP A 203 -9.70 24.60 -9.89
CA ASP A 203 -9.00 24.54 -11.17
C ASP A 203 -7.47 24.73 -11.02
N ASN A 204 -6.99 24.89 -9.77
CA ASN A 204 -5.59 25.11 -9.46
C ASN A 204 -4.84 23.77 -9.28
N LEU A 205 -3.75 23.61 -10.04
CA LEU A 205 -2.90 22.42 -10.03
C LEU A 205 -2.31 22.11 -8.64
N TYR A 206 -1.76 23.12 -7.94
CA TYR A 206 -1.13 22.94 -6.63
C TYR A 206 -2.15 22.53 -5.57
N THR A 207 -3.34 23.12 -5.60
CA THR A 207 -4.43 22.74 -4.69
C THR A 207 -4.89 21.32 -4.95
N ALA A 208 -5.04 20.92 -6.22
CA ALA A 208 -5.41 19.56 -6.59
C ALA A 208 -4.33 18.55 -6.17
N GLU A 209 -3.05 18.84 -6.42
CA GLU A 209 -1.91 17.99 -6.03
C GLU A 209 -1.86 17.79 -4.52
N SER A 210 -1.88 18.89 -3.75
CA SER A 210 -1.84 18.85 -2.29
C SER A 210 -3.06 18.11 -1.72
N THR A 211 -4.26 18.37 -2.25
CA THR A 211 -5.49 17.75 -1.75
C THR A 211 -5.54 16.25 -2.07
N THR A 212 -5.12 15.85 -3.27
CA THR A 212 -4.94 14.43 -3.63
C THR A 212 -3.91 13.75 -2.75
N GLY A 213 -2.80 14.43 -2.42
CA GLY A 213 -1.79 13.93 -1.46
C GLY A 213 -2.34 13.71 -0.05
N ASN A 214 -3.22 14.61 0.41
CA ASN A 214 -3.90 14.46 1.70
C ASN A 214 -4.86 13.27 1.70
N LEU A 215 -5.65 13.10 0.61
CA LEU A 215 -6.51 11.91 0.46
C LEU A 215 -5.69 10.63 0.43
N PHE A 216 -4.59 10.59 -0.32
CA PHE A 216 -3.68 9.45 -0.35
C PHE A 216 -3.12 9.12 1.04
N SER A 217 -2.75 10.14 1.83
CA SER A 217 -2.26 9.92 3.19
C SER A 217 -3.32 9.26 4.08
N LEU A 218 -4.61 9.61 3.90
CA LEU A 218 -5.70 8.96 4.62
C LEU A 218 -5.91 7.50 4.21
N THR A 219 -5.73 7.16 2.94
CA THR A 219 -5.89 5.75 2.52
C THR A 219 -4.88 4.83 3.21
N GLN A 220 -3.73 5.36 3.64
CA GLN A 220 -2.70 4.60 4.36
C GLN A 220 -3.08 4.25 5.81
N GLU A 221 -4.08 4.91 6.40
CA GLU A 221 -4.56 4.59 7.75
C GLU A 221 -5.47 3.34 7.77
N GLY A 222 -5.87 2.86 6.60
CA GLY A 222 -6.55 1.58 6.41
C GLY A 222 -7.98 1.67 5.87
N ALA A 223 -8.59 0.49 5.69
CA ALA A 223 -9.88 0.31 5.02
C ALA A 223 -11.04 1.20 5.55
N PRO A 224 -11.18 1.50 6.87
CA PRO A 224 -12.22 2.41 7.34
C PRO A 224 -12.17 3.79 6.67
N LEU A 225 -10.99 4.39 6.48
CA LEU A 225 -10.89 5.69 5.83
C LEU A 225 -11.15 5.58 4.33
N CYS A 226 -10.73 4.50 3.66
CA CYS A 226 -11.08 4.26 2.26
C CYS A 226 -12.62 4.22 2.07
N ARG A 227 -13.37 3.61 3.01
CA ARG A 227 -14.84 3.61 2.96
C ARG A 227 -15.45 4.99 3.10
N ILE A 228 -14.94 5.81 4.03
CA ILE A 228 -15.40 7.19 4.19
C ILE A 228 -15.13 7.99 2.92
N ILE A 229 -13.89 7.92 2.39
CA ILE A 229 -13.51 8.63 1.15
C ILE A 229 -14.42 8.22 -0.03
N ALA A 230 -14.69 6.92 -0.20
CA ALA A 230 -15.58 6.44 -1.24
C ALA A 230 -17.02 6.97 -1.08
N LYS A 231 -17.58 6.88 0.14
CA LYS A 231 -18.95 7.34 0.43
C LYS A 231 -19.14 8.84 0.23
N GLU A 232 -18.12 9.62 0.55
CA GLU A 232 -18.14 11.09 0.42
C GLU A 232 -17.78 11.58 -1.00
N GLY A 233 -17.74 10.70 -2.00
CA GLY A 233 -17.55 11.09 -3.40
C GLY A 233 -16.09 11.26 -3.83
N GLY A 234 -15.12 10.82 -3.02
CA GLY A 234 -13.70 10.94 -3.34
C GLY A 234 -13.30 10.25 -4.65
N VAL A 235 -13.89 9.10 -4.97
CA VAL A 235 -13.66 8.42 -6.26
C VAL A 235 -14.12 9.27 -7.44
N VAL A 236 -15.29 9.90 -7.32
CA VAL A 236 -15.86 10.78 -8.35
C VAL A 236 -14.94 11.97 -8.60
N ALA A 237 -14.51 12.63 -7.53
CA ALA A 237 -13.63 13.81 -7.59
C ALA A 237 -12.25 13.46 -8.17
N LEU A 238 -11.69 12.29 -7.84
CA LEU A 238 -10.41 11.85 -8.38
C LEU A 238 -10.52 11.50 -9.89
N PHE A 239 -11.60 10.86 -10.34
CA PHE A 239 -11.79 10.63 -11.78
C PHE A 239 -12.05 11.91 -12.57
N LYS A 240 -12.59 12.96 -11.94
CA LYS A 240 -12.66 14.30 -12.56
C LYS A 240 -11.25 14.80 -12.92
N ILE A 241 -10.26 14.61 -12.03
CA ILE A 241 -8.85 14.94 -12.32
C ILE A 241 -8.35 14.13 -13.53
N CYS A 242 -8.58 12.81 -13.54
CA CYS A 242 -8.15 11.92 -14.63
C CYS A 242 -8.80 12.20 -16.00
N ARG A 243 -9.84 13.05 -16.05
CA ARG A 243 -10.56 13.42 -17.28
C ARG A 243 -10.19 14.81 -17.79
N GLN A 244 -9.28 15.50 -17.12
CA GLN A 244 -8.91 16.87 -17.44
C GLN A 244 -7.43 16.96 -17.78
N ASP A 245 -7.12 17.27 -19.05
CA ASP A 245 -5.75 17.33 -19.55
C ASP A 245 -4.86 18.34 -18.82
N CYS A 246 -5.44 19.40 -18.22
CA CYS A 246 -4.70 20.36 -17.41
C CYS A 246 -4.06 19.73 -16.16
N PHE A 247 -4.54 18.58 -15.71
CA PHE A 247 -4.05 17.85 -14.56
C PHE A 247 -3.28 16.57 -14.92
N ARG A 248 -2.88 16.41 -16.18
CA ARG A 248 -2.20 15.19 -16.68
C ARG A 248 -0.96 14.78 -15.88
N CYS A 249 -0.22 15.74 -15.32
CA CYS A 249 0.93 15.45 -14.45
C CYS A 249 0.54 14.83 -13.09
N LEU A 250 -0.71 14.99 -12.65
CA LEU A 250 -1.22 14.42 -11.40
C LEU A 250 -1.79 13.02 -11.56
N TYR A 251 -2.03 12.55 -12.79
CA TYR A 251 -2.70 11.26 -13.03
C TYR A 251 -2.04 10.09 -12.29
N PRO A 252 -0.70 9.94 -12.25
CA PRO A 252 -0.09 8.83 -11.50
C PRO A 252 -0.45 8.84 -10.01
N GLN A 253 -0.39 10.00 -9.35
CA GLN A 253 -0.74 10.12 -7.94
C GLN A 253 -2.23 9.90 -7.69
N THR A 254 -3.08 10.46 -8.56
CA THR A 254 -4.54 10.29 -8.51
C THR A 254 -4.94 8.83 -8.68
N LEU A 255 -4.37 8.13 -9.67
CA LEU A 255 -4.63 6.71 -9.92
C LEU A 255 -4.12 5.83 -8.78
N ARG A 256 -2.95 6.13 -8.20
CA ARG A 256 -2.46 5.45 -6.99
C ARG A 256 -3.42 5.61 -5.80
N THR A 257 -3.99 6.80 -5.67
CA THR A 257 -5.00 7.09 -4.64
C THR A 257 -6.27 6.29 -4.89
N LEU A 258 -6.74 6.24 -6.15
CA LEU A 258 -7.87 5.42 -6.56
C LEU A 258 -7.64 3.93 -6.30
N ALA A 259 -6.46 3.40 -6.62
CA ALA A 259 -6.09 2.01 -6.34
C ALA A 259 -6.17 1.73 -4.83
N SER A 260 -5.69 2.66 -3.99
CA SER A 260 -5.79 2.51 -2.53
C SER A 260 -7.23 2.55 -2.02
N ILE A 261 -8.11 3.39 -2.60
CA ILE A 261 -9.52 3.47 -2.22
C ILE A 261 -10.28 2.20 -2.66
N CYS A 262 -9.94 1.64 -3.82
CA CYS A 262 -10.59 0.44 -4.35
C CYS A 262 -10.25 -0.85 -3.59
N CYS A 263 -9.53 -0.77 -2.47
CA CYS A 263 -9.36 -1.89 -1.54
C CYS A 263 -10.66 -2.22 -0.76
N VAL A 264 -11.70 -1.39 -0.88
CA VAL A 264 -13.03 -1.62 -0.29
C VAL A 264 -14.13 -1.61 -1.35
N GLU A 265 -15.20 -2.33 -1.05
CA GLU A 265 -16.37 -2.51 -1.91
C GLU A 265 -17.02 -1.19 -2.33
N GLU A 266 -17.14 -0.21 -1.42
CA GLU A 266 -17.70 1.10 -1.74
C GLU A 266 -16.88 1.86 -2.79
N GLY A 267 -15.56 1.68 -2.79
CA GLY A 267 -14.66 2.31 -3.76
C GLY A 267 -14.91 1.78 -5.18
N ILE A 268 -15.03 0.45 -5.31
CA ILE A 268 -15.30 -0.22 -6.59
C ILE A 268 -16.68 0.17 -7.13
N HIS A 269 -17.71 0.18 -6.29
CA HIS A 269 -19.04 0.60 -6.71
C HIS A 269 -19.09 2.04 -7.20
N GLN A 270 -18.40 2.97 -6.53
CA GLN A 270 -18.32 4.34 -7.01
C GLN A 270 -17.56 4.44 -8.33
N LEU A 271 -16.48 3.66 -8.50
CA LEU A 271 -15.70 3.62 -9.73
C LEU A 271 -16.57 3.17 -10.91
N GLU A 272 -17.35 2.11 -10.75
CA GLU A 272 -18.28 1.64 -11.78
C GLU A 272 -19.35 2.69 -12.09
N LYS A 273 -19.95 3.30 -11.05
CA LYS A 273 -20.99 4.33 -11.19
C LYS A 273 -20.54 5.55 -12.00
N VAL A 274 -19.24 5.87 -12.01
CA VAL A 274 -18.70 7.03 -12.73
C VAL A 274 -18.04 6.69 -14.05
N ASP A 275 -18.31 5.51 -14.64
CA ASP A 275 -17.65 5.03 -15.86
C ASP A 275 -16.11 4.99 -15.72
N GLY A 276 -15.64 4.66 -14.52
CA GLY A 276 -14.22 4.62 -14.19
C GLY A 276 -13.47 3.57 -14.98
N ILE A 277 -14.11 2.44 -15.32
CA ILE A 277 -13.52 1.37 -16.14
C ILE A 277 -13.22 1.88 -17.56
N LEU A 278 -14.16 2.59 -18.19
CA LEU A 278 -13.94 3.20 -19.50
C LEU A 278 -12.79 4.21 -19.45
N CYS A 279 -12.75 5.04 -18.40
CA CYS A 279 -11.64 5.97 -18.20
C CYS A 279 -10.28 5.26 -18.04
N LEU A 280 -10.23 4.11 -17.36
CA LEU A 280 -9.01 3.31 -17.22
C LEU A 280 -8.60 2.68 -18.56
N ALA A 281 -9.54 2.19 -19.35
CA ALA A 281 -9.28 1.65 -20.68
C ALA A 281 -8.70 2.73 -21.62
N ASP A 282 -9.28 3.93 -21.63
CA ASP A 282 -8.77 5.08 -22.39
C ASP A 282 -7.33 5.42 -21.98
N ILE A 283 -7.06 5.50 -20.67
CA ILE A 283 -5.71 5.81 -20.15
C ILE A 283 -4.68 4.73 -20.53
N LEU A 284 -5.06 3.45 -20.44
CA LEU A 284 -4.18 2.32 -20.73
C LEU A 284 -3.85 2.22 -22.23
N THR A 285 -4.84 2.49 -23.09
CA THR A 285 -4.71 2.35 -24.55
C THR A 285 -4.06 3.57 -25.21
N ASP A 286 -4.20 4.77 -24.64
CA ASP A 286 -3.59 5.98 -25.18
C ASP A 286 -2.06 6.03 -24.92
N SER A 287 -1.30 5.75 -25.99
CA SER A 287 0.16 5.81 -26.00
C SER A 287 0.77 7.19 -25.72
N SER A 288 -0.03 8.26 -25.75
CA SER A 288 0.45 9.59 -25.38
C SER A 288 0.61 9.75 -23.86
N HIS A 289 0.02 8.86 -23.05
CA HIS A 289 0.21 8.86 -21.60
C HIS A 289 1.59 8.34 -21.22
N SER A 290 2.13 8.87 -20.12
CA SER A 290 3.39 8.40 -19.58
C SER A 290 3.28 6.94 -19.15
N GLU A 291 4.40 6.21 -19.18
CA GLU A 291 4.46 4.85 -18.65
C GLU A 291 4.00 4.79 -17.18
N ALA A 292 4.40 5.76 -16.36
CA ALA A 292 3.97 5.86 -14.97
C ALA A 292 2.44 5.99 -14.84
N THR A 293 1.80 6.77 -15.71
CA THR A 293 0.33 6.90 -15.73
C THR A 293 -0.34 5.57 -16.08
N ARG A 294 0.15 4.88 -17.13
CA ARG A 294 -0.38 3.57 -17.54
C ARG A 294 -0.16 2.51 -16.46
N ALA A 295 0.98 2.54 -15.78
CA ALA A 295 1.29 1.63 -14.67
C ALA A 295 0.35 1.82 -13.48
N GLU A 296 0.03 3.05 -13.10
CA GLU A 296 -0.92 3.31 -12.02
C GLU A 296 -2.36 2.99 -12.42
N ALA A 297 -2.73 3.16 -13.69
CA ALA A 297 -4.02 2.65 -14.18
C ALA A 297 -4.08 1.11 -14.10
N ALA A 298 -2.99 0.42 -14.42
CA ALA A 298 -2.88 -1.02 -14.23
C ALA A 298 -3.01 -1.41 -12.74
N ALA A 299 -2.47 -0.62 -11.82
CA ALA A 299 -2.64 -0.83 -10.37
C ALA A 299 -4.12 -0.75 -9.95
N VAL A 300 -4.88 0.21 -10.48
CA VAL A 300 -6.33 0.30 -10.23
C VAL A 300 -7.03 -0.94 -10.79
N VAL A 301 -6.71 -1.37 -12.02
CA VAL A 301 -7.28 -2.59 -12.62
C VAL A 301 -6.96 -3.83 -11.79
N ALA A 302 -5.72 -3.99 -11.34
CA ALA A 302 -5.32 -5.08 -10.46
C ALA A 302 -6.15 -5.08 -9.17
N GLN A 303 -6.41 -3.90 -8.59
CA GLN A 303 -7.18 -3.80 -7.37
C GLN A 303 -8.66 -4.20 -7.57
N ILE A 304 -9.32 -3.67 -8.61
CA ILE A 304 -10.75 -3.95 -8.85
C ILE A 304 -11.03 -5.37 -9.34
N THR A 305 -10.02 -6.06 -9.87
CA THR A 305 -10.12 -7.46 -10.31
C THR A 305 -9.64 -8.46 -9.25
N SER A 306 -9.24 -7.98 -8.06
CA SER A 306 -8.71 -8.83 -7.00
C SER A 306 -9.73 -9.89 -6.54
N PRO A 307 -9.35 -11.18 -6.48
CA PRO A 307 -10.29 -12.30 -6.26
C PRO A 307 -10.90 -12.34 -4.86
N HIS A 308 -10.45 -11.48 -3.94
CA HIS A 308 -10.91 -11.45 -2.55
C HIS A 308 -12.12 -10.54 -2.33
N LEU A 309 -12.51 -9.76 -3.33
CA LEU A 309 -13.62 -8.83 -3.23
C LEU A 309 -14.90 -9.45 -3.82
N PRO A 310 -16.00 -9.57 -3.04
CA PRO A 310 -17.25 -10.21 -3.50
C PRO A 310 -17.86 -9.58 -4.76
N VAL A 311 -17.62 -8.28 -4.97
CA VAL A 311 -18.21 -7.48 -6.07
C VAL A 311 -17.64 -7.80 -7.44
N THR A 312 -16.45 -8.42 -7.50
CA THR A 312 -15.78 -8.70 -8.77
C THR A 312 -16.66 -9.48 -9.75
N GLN A 313 -17.53 -10.36 -9.28
CA GLN A 313 -18.39 -11.18 -10.14
C GLN A 313 -19.45 -10.40 -10.96
N HIS A 314 -19.59 -9.07 -10.77
CA HIS A 314 -20.65 -8.27 -11.38
C HIS A 314 -20.21 -7.02 -12.15
N LEU A 315 -18.91 -6.79 -12.38
CA LEU A 315 -18.43 -5.63 -13.16
C LEU A 315 -18.72 -5.80 -14.67
N SER A 316 -19.97 -5.60 -15.09
CA SER A 316 -20.39 -5.81 -16.49
C SER A 316 -19.65 -4.89 -17.45
N SER A 317 -19.41 -3.65 -17.04
CA SER A 317 -18.62 -2.67 -17.81
C SER A 317 -17.15 -3.11 -17.98
N PHE A 318 -16.61 -3.91 -17.05
CA PHE A 318 -15.26 -4.47 -17.19
C PHE A 318 -15.20 -5.52 -18.30
N LEU A 319 -16.21 -6.39 -18.38
CA LEU A 319 -16.31 -7.39 -19.45
C LEU A 319 -16.39 -6.74 -20.82
N GLU A 320 -17.11 -5.61 -20.94
CA GLU A 320 -17.24 -4.84 -22.19
C GLU A 320 -15.91 -4.24 -22.67
N SER A 321 -15.03 -3.81 -21.75
CA SER A 321 -13.72 -3.23 -22.08
C SER A 321 -12.53 -4.21 -21.95
N MET A 322 -12.80 -5.48 -21.63
CA MET A 322 -11.75 -6.42 -21.23
C MET A 322 -10.70 -6.63 -22.32
N GLU A 323 -11.10 -6.74 -23.58
CA GLU A 323 -10.18 -6.96 -24.71
C GLU A 323 -9.17 -5.82 -24.85
N GLU A 324 -9.63 -4.57 -24.77
CA GLU A 324 -8.79 -3.37 -24.86
C GLU A 324 -7.82 -3.29 -23.67
N ILE A 325 -8.33 -3.54 -22.46
CA ILE A 325 -7.55 -3.51 -21.22
C ILE A 325 -6.46 -4.60 -21.25
N VAL A 326 -6.81 -5.85 -21.57
CA VAL A 326 -5.87 -6.97 -21.62
C VAL A 326 -4.79 -6.73 -22.68
N THR A 327 -5.17 -6.23 -23.86
CA THR A 327 -4.24 -5.87 -24.92
C THR A 327 -3.26 -4.78 -24.47
N ALA A 328 -3.76 -3.73 -23.83
CA ALA A 328 -2.92 -2.64 -23.33
C ALA A 328 -1.98 -3.09 -22.20
N LEU A 329 -2.44 -3.94 -21.28
CA LEU A 329 -1.64 -4.49 -20.19
C LEU A 329 -0.51 -5.40 -20.68
N ILE A 330 -0.76 -6.22 -21.70
CA ILE A 330 0.28 -7.05 -22.33
C ILE A 330 1.33 -6.17 -23.02
N LYS A 331 0.90 -5.14 -23.75
CA LYS A 331 1.81 -4.16 -24.33
C LYS A 331 2.63 -3.44 -23.25
N LEU A 332 2.02 -3.09 -22.12
CA LEU A 332 2.72 -2.48 -20.99
C LEU A 332 3.77 -3.43 -20.38
N CYS A 333 3.48 -4.73 -20.25
CA CYS A 333 4.47 -5.73 -19.84
C CYS A 333 5.65 -5.81 -20.82
N GLN A 334 5.37 -5.72 -22.13
CA GLN A 334 6.39 -5.78 -23.17
C GLN A 334 7.31 -4.55 -23.17
N GLU A 335 6.73 -3.37 -22.95
CA GLU A 335 7.42 -2.07 -22.98
C GLU A 335 8.08 -1.70 -21.64
N ALA A 336 7.74 -2.39 -20.54
CA ALA A 336 8.13 -2.03 -19.18
C ALA A 336 9.61 -1.67 -19.04
N SER A 337 9.88 -0.48 -18.52
CA SER A 337 11.23 0.04 -18.25
C SER A 337 11.78 -0.40 -16.89
N SER A 338 10.90 -0.85 -15.99
CA SER A 338 11.24 -1.25 -14.62
C SER A 338 10.41 -2.42 -14.12
N GLY A 339 10.91 -3.11 -13.10
CA GLY A 339 10.21 -4.21 -12.45
C GLY A 339 8.91 -3.81 -11.74
N GLU A 340 8.79 -2.56 -11.29
CA GLU A 340 7.56 -2.03 -10.70
C GLU A 340 6.44 -1.92 -11.74
N VAL A 341 6.71 -1.32 -12.90
CA VAL A 341 5.74 -1.22 -14.01
C VAL A 341 5.30 -2.61 -14.47
N PHE A 342 6.26 -3.52 -14.63
CA PHE A 342 5.96 -4.90 -15.01
C PHE A 342 5.12 -5.61 -13.94
N LEU A 343 5.43 -5.42 -12.66
CA LEU A 343 4.67 -6.01 -11.55
C LEU A 343 3.22 -5.56 -11.56
N LEU A 344 2.95 -4.25 -11.71
CA LEU A 344 1.58 -3.72 -11.71
C LEU A 344 0.76 -4.26 -12.90
N ALA A 345 1.37 -4.29 -14.10
CA ALA A 345 0.71 -4.81 -15.29
C ALA A 345 0.46 -6.33 -15.20
N SER A 346 1.45 -7.10 -14.75
CA SER A 346 1.31 -8.56 -14.59
C SER A 346 0.37 -8.94 -13.44
N ALA A 347 0.31 -8.16 -12.35
CA ALA A 347 -0.67 -8.37 -11.28
C ALA A 347 -2.11 -8.16 -11.77
N ALA A 348 -2.33 -7.13 -12.59
CA ALA A 348 -3.62 -6.91 -13.23
C ALA A 348 -4.02 -8.11 -14.11
N LEU A 349 -3.10 -8.58 -14.97
CA LEU A 349 -3.35 -9.75 -15.82
C LEU A 349 -3.61 -11.03 -15.01
N ALA A 350 -2.84 -11.28 -13.95
CA ALA A 350 -3.03 -12.43 -13.07
C ALA A 350 -4.45 -12.43 -12.48
N ASN A 351 -4.90 -11.29 -11.96
CA ASN A 351 -6.25 -11.16 -11.41
C ASN A 351 -7.34 -11.31 -12.49
N ILE A 352 -7.16 -10.72 -13.67
CA ILE A 352 -8.11 -10.85 -14.79
C ILE A 352 -8.24 -12.30 -15.27
N THR A 353 -7.14 -13.07 -15.32
CA THR A 353 -7.21 -14.50 -15.70
C THR A 353 -7.94 -15.37 -14.70
N PHE A 354 -8.08 -14.91 -13.45
CA PHE A 354 -8.96 -15.55 -12.46
C PHE A 354 -10.41 -15.05 -12.60
N PHE A 355 -10.56 -13.79 -12.98
CA PHE A 355 -11.85 -13.12 -13.10
C PHE A 355 -12.74 -13.74 -14.19
N ASP A 356 -12.21 -13.98 -15.39
CA ASP A 356 -12.98 -14.59 -16.49
C ASP A 356 -12.09 -15.46 -17.39
N THR A 357 -12.62 -16.63 -17.80
CA THR A 357 -11.92 -17.57 -18.68
C THR A 357 -11.63 -17.03 -20.08
N MET A 358 -12.45 -16.09 -20.60
CA MET A 358 -12.20 -15.44 -21.88
C MET A 358 -10.88 -14.66 -21.88
N ALA A 359 -10.43 -14.16 -20.73
CA ALA A 359 -9.14 -13.51 -20.62
C ALA A 359 -7.97 -14.43 -20.99
N CYS A 360 -8.04 -15.71 -20.60
CA CYS A 360 -7.03 -16.69 -20.99
C CYS A 360 -6.99 -16.90 -22.52
N GLU A 361 -8.14 -16.88 -23.19
CA GLU A 361 -8.21 -16.99 -24.65
C GLU A 361 -7.62 -15.76 -25.34
N MET A 362 -7.92 -14.56 -24.84
CA MET A 362 -7.35 -13.30 -25.36
C MET A 362 -5.82 -13.27 -25.18
N LEU A 363 -5.33 -13.65 -24.00
CA LEU A 363 -3.89 -13.73 -23.74
C LEU A 363 -3.18 -14.73 -24.66
N LEU A 364 -3.83 -15.86 -24.97
CA LEU A 364 -3.30 -16.82 -25.94
C LEU A 364 -3.19 -16.20 -27.33
N GLN A 365 -4.22 -15.49 -27.80
CA GLN A 365 -4.20 -14.81 -29.10
C GLN A 365 -3.15 -13.70 -29.19
N LEU A 366 -2.84 -13.05 -28.06
CA LEU A 366 -1.82 -12.01 -27.96
C LEU A 366 -0.39 -12.53 -27.78
N ASN A 367 -0.17 -13.86 -27.85
CA ASN A 367 1.13 -14.50 -27.57
C ASN A 367 1.72 -14.10 -26.20
N ALA A 368 0.86 -13.94 -25.18
CA ALA A 368 1.27 -13.48 -23.86
C ALA A 368 2.36 -14.36 -23.22
N MET A 369 2.29 -15.67 -23.44
CA MET A 369 3.28 -16.64 -22.93
C MET A 369 4.71 -16.24 -23.28
N ARG A 370 4.94 -15.99 -24.57
CA ARG A 370 6.23 -15.60 -25.09
C ARG A 370 6.66 -14.26 -24.51
N ILE A 371 5.78 -13.26 -24.49
CA ILE A 371 6.09 -11.91 -23.97
C ILE A 371 6.50 -11.97 -22.49
N LEU A 372 5.76 -12.71 -21.67
CA LEU A 372 6.01 -12.82 -20.23
C LEU A 372 7.30 -13.61 -19.94
N LEU A 373 7.55 -14.69 -20.68
CA LEU A 373 8.75 -15.51 -20.52
C LEU A 373 10.02 -14.83 -21.06
N GLU A 374 9.93 -14.11 -22.18
CA GLU A 374 11.01 -13.25 -22.67
C GLU A 374 11.37 -12.18 -21.63
N ALA A 375 10.37 -11.55 -20.99
CA ALA A 375 10.60 -10.59 -19.93
C ALA A 375 11.33 -11.19 -18.70
N CYS A 376 11.15 -12.48 -18.41
CA CYS A 376 11.87 -13.17 -17.34
C CYS A 376 13.38 -13.27 -17.55
N ALA A 377 13.86 -13.13 -18.79
CA ALA A 377 15.28 -13.08 -19.10
C ALA A 377 15.91 -11.73 -18.70
N ASP A 378 15.11 -10.66 -18.60
CA ASP A 378 15.55 -9.34 -18.19
C ASP A 378 15.47 -9.16 -16.66
N LYS A 379 16.66 -9.08 -16.04
CA LYS A 379 16.78 -8.88 -14.59
C LYS A 379 16.31 -7.51 -14.12
N GLN A 380 16.16 -6.50 -14.98
CA GLN A 380 15.62 -5.19 -14.59
C GLN A 380 14.08 -5.20 -14.52
N ARG A 381 13.42 -6.12 -15.24
CA ARG A 381 11.96 -6.28 -15.27
C ARG A 381 11.46 -7.35 -14.30
N VAL A 382 12.20 -8.45 -14.16
CA VAL A 382 11.82 -9.57 -13.29
C VAL A 382 12.95 -9.87 -12.29
N ASP A 383 13.18 -8.93 -11.38
CA ASP A 383 14.09 -9.08 -10.24
C ASP A 383 13.39 -9.66 -9.02
N THR A 384 12.16 -9.22 -8.74
CA THR A 384 11.46 -9.56 -7.51
C THR A 384 10.77 -10.93 -7.56
N PRO A 385 10.48 -11.49 -6.38
CA PRO A 385 9.73 -12.73 -6.25
C PRO A 385 8.23 -12.53 -6.51
N TYR A 386 7.72 -11.37 -6.11
CA TYR A 386 6.34 -10.96 -6.37
C TYR A 386 6.05 -10.94 -7.87
N THR A 387 6.96 -10.39 -8.68
CA THR A 387 6.84 -10.38 -10.13
C THR A 387 6.81 -11.80 -10.71
N ARG A 388 7.65 -12.70 -10.19
CA ARG A 388 7.66 -14.11 -10.63
C ARG A 388 6.37 -14.82 -10.25
N ASP A 389 5.83 -14.55 -9.08
CA ASP A 389 4.56 -15.09 -8.60
C ASP A 389 3.39 -14.67 -9.51
N GLN A 390 3.35 -13.41 -9.96
CA GLN A 390 2.33 -12.96 -10.91
C GLN A 390 2.41 -13.72 -12.24
N ILE A 391 3.63 -13.89 -12.78
CA ILE A 391 3.83 -14.66 -14.01
C ILE A 391 3.39 -16.11 -13.81
N VAL A 392 3.82 -16.77 -12.73
CA VAL A 392 3.41 -18.16 -12.48
C VAL A 392 1.90 -18.27 -12.33
N THR A 393 1.24 -17.31 -11.68
CA THR A 393 -0.23 -17.28 -11.56
C THR A 393 -0.91 -17.19 -12.93
N ILE A 394 -0.43 -16.32 -13.82
CA ILE A 394 -0.94 -16.24 -15.21
C ILE A 394 -0.74 -17.59 -15.93
N LEU A 395 0.47 -18.16 -15.85
CA LEU A 395 0.78 -19.46 -16.45
C LEU A 395 -0.13 -20.57 -15.91
N ALA A 396 -0.43 -20.54 -14.60
CA ALA A 396 -1.32 -21.48 -13.94
C ALA A 396 -2.72 -21.42 -14.51
N ASN A 397 -3.30 -20.22 -14.55
CA ASN A 397 -4.66 -20.00 -15.00
C ASN A 397 -4.79 -20.33 -16.49
N MET A 398 -3.81 -19.97 -17.31
CA MET A 398 -3.81 -20.26 -18.74
C MET A 398 -3.52 -21.74 -19.07
N SER A 399 -2.87 -22.50 -18.17
CA SER A 399 -2.60 -23.93 -18.39
C SER A 399 -3.85 -24.80 -18.52
N VAL A 400 -5.03 -24.26 -18.18
CA VAL A 400 -6.31 -24.89 -18.46
C VAL A 400 -6.53 -25.11 -19.97
N LEU A 401 -5.99 -24.21 -20.81
CA LEU A 401 -6.03 -24.29 -22.27
C LEU A 401 -4.94 -25.23 -22.79
N GLU A 402 -5.30 -26.17 -23.67
CA GLU A 402 -4.35 -27.19 -24.17
C GLU A 402 -3.17 -26.59 -24.93
N GLN A 403 -3.43 -25.55 -25.74
CA GLN A 403 -2.39 -24.87 -26.52
C GLN A 403 -1.35 -24.20 -25.62
N CYS A 404 -1.77 -23.62 -24.49
CA CYS A 404 -0.87 -22.93 -23.56
C CYS A 404 0.19 -23.87 -22.96
N ALA A 405 -0.16 -25.12 -22.66
CA ALA A 405 0.80 -26.09 -22.13
C ALA A 405 1.94 -26.36 -23.13
N SER A 406 1.63 -26.41 -24.44
CA SER A 406 2.64 -26.54 -25.49
C SER A 406 3.51 -25.29 -25.58
N ASP A 407 2.90 -24.10 -25.56
CA ASP A 407 3.63 -22.83 -25.69
C ASP A 407 4.57 -22.60 -24.50
N ILE A 408 4.15 -22.93 -23.27
CA ILE A 408 4.99 -22.89 -22.06
C ILE A 408 6.25 -23.76 -22.22
N ILE A 409 6.14 -24.91 -22.88
CA ILE A 409 7.29 -25.81 -23.09
C ILE A 409 8.20 -25.27 -24.19
N GLN A 410 7.63 -24.73 -25.26
CA GLN A 410 8.38 -24.21 -26.39
C GLN A 410 9.19 -22.95 -26.03
N GLU A 411 8.67 -22.13 -25.13
CA GLU A 411 9.28 -20.87 -24.68
C GLU A 411 10.15 -21.03 -23.41
N ASP A 412 10.71 -22.23 -23.17
CA ASP A 412 11.53 -22.57 -21.99
C ASP A 412 10.86 -22.27 -20.62
N GLY A 413 9.53 -22.16 -20.59
CA GLY A 413 8.76 -21.87 -19.38
C GLY A 413 8.92 -22.94 -18.29
N MET A 414 9.16 -24.21 -18.67
CA MET A 414 9.47 -25.27 -17.71
C MET A 414 10.78 -25.01 -16.94
N TYR A 415 11.79 -24.45 -17.61
CA TYR A 415 13.04 -24.06 -16.94
C TYR A 415 12.79 -22.91 -15.96
N PHE A 416 12.03 -21.90 -16.38
CA PHE A 416 11.62 -20.79 -15.50
C PHE A 416 10.86 -21.30 -14.26
N LEU A 417 9.86 -22.17 -14.43
CA LEU A 417 9.07 -22.72 -13.35
C LEU A 417 9.93 -23.53 -12.36
N CYS A 418 10.83 -24.38 -12.87
CA CYS A 418 11.75 -25.15 -12.04
C CYS A 418 12.73 -24.24 -11.27
N LEU A 419 13.25 -23.20 -11.92
CA LEU A 419 14.13 -22.21 -11.29
C LEU A 419 13.40 -21.44 -10.18
N THR A 420 12.14 -21.06 -10.40
CA THR A 420 11.30 -20.40 -9.41
C THR A 420 11.06 -21.32 -8.20
N MET A 421 10.67 -22.59 -8.40
CA MET A 421 10.57 -23.58 -7.32
C MET A 421 11.87 -23.73 -6.51
N ALA A 422 13.02 -23.83 -7.20
CA ALA A 422 14.31 -23.99 -6.55
C ALA A 422 14.67 -22.78 -5.67
N ARG A 423 14.32 -21.56 -6.11
CA ARG A 423 14.53 -20.33 -5.35
C ARG A 423 13.56 -20.17 -4.18
N MET A 424 12.36 -20.74 -4.27
CA MET A 424 11.39 -20.74 -3.18
C MET A 424 11.77 -21.69 -2.05
N ARG A 425 12.35 -22.86 -2.35
CA ARG A 425 12.82 -23.79 -1.32
C ARG A 425 14.03 -23.31 -0.49
N GLY A 426 14.71 -22.24 -0.92
CA GLY A 426 15.96 -21.77 -0.31
C GLY A 426 15.84 -20.54 0.61
N ARG A 427 14.66 -19.95 0.80
CA ARG A 427 14.44 -18.77 1.66
C ARG A 427 13.12 -18.94 2.43
N ASP A 428 13.04 -18.41 3.65
CA ASP A 428 11.80 -18.40 4.45
C ASP A 428 10.81 -17.36 3.87
N TRP A 429 10.11 -17.72 2.79
CA TRP A 429 9.16 -16.86 2.07
C TRP A 429 7.87 -16.53 2.83
N TRP A 430 7.57 -17.29 3.88
CA TRP A 430 6.31 -17.19 4.62
C TRP A 430 6.22 -15.97 5.56
N ALA A 431 7.31 -15.22 5.77
CA ALA A 431 7.38 -14.17 6.78
C ALA A 431 7.11 -12.73 6.29
N SER A 432 6.98 -12.48 4.99
CA SER A 432 6.85 -11.11 4.44
C SER A 432 5.40 -10.73 4.07
N GLY A 433 4.50 -10.81 5.06
CA GLY A 433 3.71 -9.67 5.52
C GLY A 433 2.75 -8.90 4.59
N LEU A 434 2.29 -9.43 3.45
CA LEU A 434 1.20 -8.80 2.67
C LEU A 434 -0.05 -9.69 2.47
N TRP A 435 -0.05 -10.89 3.05
CA TRP A 435 -1.17 -11.85 2.98
C TRP A 435 -1.45 -12.58 4.31
N ALA A 436 -1.06 -11.98 5.45
CA ALA A 436 -1.12 -12.65 6.75
C ALA A 436 -2.43 -12.47 7.55
N GLU A 437 -3.35 -11.59 7.14
CA GLU A 437 -4.69 -11.52 7.75
C GLU A 437 -5.70 -12.27 6.86
N GLY A 438 -5.85 -13.58 7.06
CA GLY A 438 -6.87 -14.33 6.31
C GLY A 438 -6.86 -15.86 6.40
N ARG A 439 -5.92 -16.48 7.11
CA ARG A 439 -5.95 -17.94 7.37
C ARG A 439 -6.26 -18.26 8.84
N GLU A 440 -7.47 -17.93 9.28
CA GLU A 440 -8.16 -18.72 10.29
C GLU A 440 -9.36 -19.39 9.61
N GLY A 441 -9.33 -20.72 9.51
CA GLY A 441 -10.45 -21.51 9.01
C GLY A 441 -10.20 -22.17 7.65
N ARG A 442 -9.34 -23.20 7.64
CA ARG A 442 -9.49 -24.35 6.72
C ARG A 442 -8.67 -25.54 7.25
N ASP A 443 -9.09 -26.04 8.41
CA ASP A 443 -8.83 -27.44 8.78
C ASP A 443 -9.78 -28.32 7.96
N THR A 444 -9.22 -29.02 6.97
CA THR A 444 -9.65 -30.37 6.53
C THR A 444 -8.69 -30.84 5.44
N CYS A 445 -7.54 -31.33 5.88
CA CYS A 445 -6.56 -31.98 5.02
C CYS A 445 -7.08 -33.38 4.65
N VAL A 446 -7.50 -33.59 3.40
CA VAL A 446 -7.59 -34.94 2.81
C VAL A 446 -6.28 -35.19 2.06
N LYS A 447 -5.41 -36.02 2.66
CA LYS A 447 -4.18 -36.50 2.02
C LYS A 447 -4.52 -37.43 0.84
N PRO A 448 -3.99 -37.23 -0.37
CA PRO A 448 -3.97 -38.29 -1.37
C PRO A 448 -2.85 -39.28 -1.05
N SER A 449 -3.20 -40.57 -0.97
CA SER A 449 -2.26 -41.67 -0.77
C SER A 449 -1.38 -41.89 -2.00
N LEU A 450 -0.06 -41.72 -1.86
CA LEU A 450 0.95 -42.18 -2.80
C LEU A 450 1.09 -43.70 -2.72
N SER A 451 0.22 -44.45 -3.39
CA SER A 451 0.40 -45.89 -3.59
C SER A 451 -0.29 -46.34 -4.88
N GLY A 452 0.40 -46.24 -6.01
CA GLY A 452 -0.21 -46.67 -7.28
C GLY A 452 0.60 -46.48 -8.56
N MET A 453 1.93 -46.53 -8.52
CA MET A 453 2.74 -46.62 -9.74
C MET A 453 3.77 -47.74 -9.62
N ARG A 454 3.32 -48.98 -9.85
CA ARG A 454 4.18 -50.05 -10.36
C ARG A 454 3.91 -50.16 -11.85
N ALA A 455 4.92 -49.87 -12.66
CA ALA A 455 4.92 -50.09 -14.09
C ALA A 455 4.81 -51.59 -14.39
N GLY A 456 3.82 -51.96 -15.20
CA GLY A 456 3.76 -53.22 -15.93
C GLY A 456 3.55 -52.91 -17.40
N PRO A 457 4.25 -53.57 -18.34
CA PRO A 457 4.13 -53.24 -19.76
C PRO A 457 2.84 -53.86 -20.30
N ARG A 458 1.93 -53.01 -20.81
CA ARG A 458 0.90 -53.44 -21.76
C ARG A 458 0.90 -52.46 -22.94
N GLU A 459 1.29 -52.99 -24.08
CA GLU A 459 1.08 -52.40 -25.39
C GLU A 459 -0.42 -52.12 -25.59
N VAL A 460 -0.76 -50.87 -25.90
CA VAL A 460 -2.00 -50.54 -26.61
C VAL A 460 -1.70 -49.38 -27.56
N SER A 461 -1.67 -49.74 -28.84
CA SER A 461 -1.79 -48.89 -30.02
C SER A 461 -2.94 -47.89 -29.87
N GLY A 462 -2.60 -46.60 -29.83
CA GLY A 462 -3.52 -45.47 -29.86
C GLY A 462 -2.70 -44.19 -30.05
N GLU A 463 -3.19 -43.29 -30.92
CA GLU A 463 -2.49 -42.14 -31.50
C GLU A 463 -1.46 -41.46 -30.56
N PRO A 464 -0.19 -41.32 -30.99
CA PRO A 464 0.90 -40.82 -30.14
C PRO A 464 0.83 -39.31 -29.84
N GLY A 465 0.02 -38.53 -30.55
CA GLY A 465 -0.12 -37.09 -30.35
C GLY A 465 -0.90 -36.71 -29.09
N LEU A 466 -2.05 -37.37 -28.86
CA LEU A 466 -2.99 -36.98 -27.82
C LEU A 466 -2.49 -37.36 -26.40
N LYS A 467 -1.92 -38.56 -26.24
CA LYS A 467 -1.35 -39.02 -24.96
C LYS A 467 -0.14 -38.19 -24.51
N ARG A 468 0.66 -37.70 -25.47
CA ARG A 468 1.86 -36.90 -25.18
C ARG A 468 1.47 -35.49 -24.73
N SER A 469 0.49 -34.86 -25.39
CA SER A 469 -0.07 -33.57 -24.98
C SER A 469 -0.64 -33.62 -23.54
N GLN A 470 -1.39 -34.67 -23.23
CA GLN A 470 -2.00 -34.85 -21.90
C GLN A 470 -0.94 -35.03 -20.78
N SER A 471 0.12 -35.81 -21.03
CA SER A 471 1.22 -35.98 -20.08
C SER A 471 2.03 -34.71 -19.83
N LEU A 472 2.12 -33.83 -20.82
CA LEU A 472 2.82 -32.55 -20.72
C LEU A 472 2.00 -31.52 -19.94
N LYS A 473 0.68 -31.47 -20.18
CA LYS A 473 -0.25 -30.66 -19.39
C LYS A 473 -0.21 -31.03 -17.91
N GLU A 474 -0.26 -32.33 -17.60
CA GLU A 474 -0.16 -32.82 -16.21
C GLU A 474 1.16 -32.41 -15.54
N LEU A 475 2.28 -32.43 -16.27
CA LEU A 475 3.58 -32.01 -15.75
C LEU A 475 3.65 -30.50 -15.46
N VAL A 476 3.17 -29.68 -16.39
CA VAL A 476 3.11 -28.21 -16.23
C VAL A 476 2.22 -27.86 -15.04
N SER A 477 1.00 -28.42 -14.99
CA SER A 477 0.07 -28.20 -13.89
C SER A 477 0.62 -28.69 -12.54
N PHE A 478 1.34 -29.82 -12.50
CA PHE A 478 1.96 -30.33 -11.29
C PHE A 478 3.05 -29.40 -10.76
N VAL A 479 3.93 -28.92 -11.64
CA VAL A 479 5.02 -28.00 -11.28
C VAL A 479 4.46 -26.67 -10.78
N ILE A 480 3.45 -26.13 -11.46
CA ILE A 480 2.75 -24.91 -11.06
C ILE A 480 2.09 -25.09 -9.69
N LEU A 481 1.39 -26.21 -9.48
CA LEU A 481 0.76 -26.50 -8.18
C LEU A 481 1.79 -26.58 -7.05
N CYS A 482 2.99 -27.11 -7.32
CA CYS A 482 4.09 -27.13 -6.36
C CYS A 482 4.72 -25.76 -6.08
N ILE A 483 4.48 -24.76 -6.93
CA ILE A 483 4.90 -23.37 -6.69
C ILE A 483 3.86 -22.65 -5.84
N LEU A 484 2.58 -22.85 -6.13
CA LEU A 484 1.48 -22.13 -5.48
C LEU A 484 1.11 -22.68 -4.07
N LEU A 485 1.50 -23.92 -3.75
CA LEU A 485 1.33 -24.56 -2.44
C LEU A 485 2.60 -24.45 -1.59
#